data_AF-A0A399Q334-F1
#
_entry.id   AF-A0A399Q334-F1
#
_cell.length_a   1.000
_cell.length_b   1.000
_cell.length_c   1.000
_cell.angle_alpha   90.00
_cell.angle_beta   90.00
_cell.angle_gamma   90.00
#
_symmetry.space_group_name_H-M   'P 1'
#
loop_
_entity.id
_entity.type
_entity.pdbx_description
1 polymer ?
#
loop_
_entity_poly.entity_id
_entity_poly.type
_entity_poly.pdbx_seq_one_letter_code
_entity_poly.pdbx_strand_id
1 'polypeptide(L)' 'RDAPDADPAADTAGERRPARRSRRASTPPVPGSDPTPQADAHAPAVRAAEDAPQGWGDAPAASDANDDRLRLDRPPHWG' A
#
# COMPACT_ATOMS: atom_id res chain seq x y z
N ARG A 1 -43.52 31.31 -23.82
CA ARG A 1 -43.27 30.77 -22.48
C ARG A 1 -43.41 29.27 -22.63
N ASP A 2 -42.33 28.59 -23.00
CA ASP A 2 -42.29 27.13 -23.08
C ASP A 2 -40.90 26.72 -22.62
N ALA A 3 -40.87 25.88 -21.59
CA ALA A 3 -39.68 25.24 -21.06
C ALA A 3 -39.51 23.89 -21.77
N PRO A 4 -38.28 23.48 -22.15
CA PRO A 4 -38.01 22.10 -22.43
C PRO A 4 -37.46 21.37 -21.20
N ASP A 5 -38.15 20.27 -20.90
CA ASP A 5 -37.68 18.97 -20.42
C ASP A 5 -36.91 18.85 -19.11
N ALA A 6 -37.57 18.18 -18.18
CA ALA A 6 -36.90 17.41 -17.15
C ALA A 6 -36.22 16.18 -17.79
N ASP A 7 -34.94 15.99 -17.50
CA ASP A 7 -34.37 14.65 -17.28
C ASP A 7 -33.23 14.74 -16.25
N PRO A 8 -33.50 14.45 -14.97
CA PRO A 8 -32.48 14.33 -13.94
C PRO A 8 -32.19 12.84 -13.69
N ALA A 9 -31.42 12.17 -14.56
CA ALA A 9 -30.93 10.83 -14.23
C ALA A 9 -29.80 10.34 -15.15
N ALA A 10 -28.57 10.37 -14.63
CA ALA A 10 -27.57 9.32 -14.83
C ALA A 10 -26.57 9.48 -13.68
N ASP A 11 -26.91 8.98 -12.49
CA ASP A 11 -26.59 7.61 -12.08
C ASP A 11 -25.08 7.32 -12.14
N THR A 12 -24.42 7.46 -10.99
CA THR A 12 -23.61 6.39 -10.42
C THR A 12 -23.46 6.70 -8.94
N ALA A 13 -24.55 6.50 -8.21
CA ALA A 13 -24.43 6.23 -6.78
C ALA A 13 -23.71 4.89 -6.67
N GLY A 14 -22.37 4.94 -6.56
CA GLY A 14 -21.54 3.76 -6.38
C GLY A 14 -22.14 2.90 -5.27
N GLU A 15 -22.61 1.72 -5.65
CA GLU A 15 -23.29 0.79 -4.75
C GLU A 15 -22.48 0.64 -3.47
N ARG A 16 -23.14 0.90 -2.34
CA ARG A 16 -22.57 0.78 -1.00
C ARG A 16 -22.19 -0.69 -0.79
N ARG A 17 -20.96 -1.05 -1.18
CA ARG A 17 -20.40 -2.37 -0.94
C ARG A 17 -20.43 -2.65 0.56
N PRO A 18 -20.85 -3.85 1.00
CA PRO A 18 -20.89 -4.18 2.41
C PRO A 18 -19.50 -4.08 3.02
N ALA A 19 -19.40 -3.46 4.20
CA ALA A 19 -18.14 -3.31 4.91
C ALA A 19 -17.53 -4.70 5.18
N ARG A 20 -16.30 -4.90 4.69
CA ARG A 20 -15.57 -6.16 4.89
C ARG A 20 -15.23 -6.31 6.37
N ARG A 21 -15.71 -7.37 7.00
CA ARG A 21 -15.30 -7.73 8.37
C ARG A 21 -13.93 -8.42 8.34
N SER A 22 -13.09 -8.13 9.31
CA SER A 22 -11.83 -8.87 9.50
C SER A 22 -12.15 -10.34 9.77
N ARG A 23 -11.40 -11.24 9.11
CA ARG A 23 -11.44 -12.69 9.36
C ARG A 23 -10.39 -13.13 10.38
N ARG A 24 -9.55 -12.21 10.86
CA ARG A 24 -8.43 -12.49 11.75
C ARG A 24 -8.88 -12.35 13.20
N ALA A 25 -8.38 -13.23 14.07
CA ALA A 25 -8.48 -13.06 15.51
C ALA A 25 -7.72 -11.79 15.94
N SER A 26 -8.31 -11.01 16.84
CA SER A 26 -7.67 -9.84 17.47
C SER A 26 -7.52 -10.10 18.96
N THR A 27 -6.36 -9.79 19.51
CA THR A 27 -6.09 -9.86 20.95
C THR A 27 -6.19 -8.48 21.58
N PRO A 28 -6.52 -8.38 22.88
CA PRO A 28 -6.41 -7.12 23.60
C PRO A 28 -4.94 -6.68 23.68
N PRO A 29 -4.66 -5.37 23.73
CA PRO A 29 -3.31 -4.86 23.96
C PRO A 29 -2.79 -5.26 25.34
N VAL A 30 -1.47 -5.41 25.47
CA VAL A 30 -0.81 -5.75 26.74
C VAL A 30 -0.90 -4.54 27.70
N PRO A 31 -1.09 -4.73 29.02
CA PRO A 31 -1.04 -3.63 29.99
C PRO A 31 0.25 -2.81 29.88
N GLY A 32 0.13 -1.48 29.87
CA GLY A 32 1.26 -0.56 29.67
C GLY A 32 1.67 -0.36 28.21
N SER A 33 0.98 -0.99 27.25
CA SER A 33 1.16 -0.66 25.83
C SER A 33 0.72 0.77 25.54
N ASP A 34 1.39 1.40 24.58
CA ASP A 34 0.99 2.70 24.05
C ASP A 34 -0.45 2.63 23.51
N PRO A 35 -1.40 3.47 23.99
CA PRO A 35 -2.77 3.49 23.50
C PRO A 35 -2.90 4.09 22.09
N THR A 36 -1.87 4.80 21.63
CA THR A 36 -1.85 5.50 20.35
C THR A 36 -0.58 5.14 19.55
N PRO A 37 -0.34 3.84 19.27
CA PRO A 37 0.82 3.46 18.49
C PRO A 37 0.72 4.11 17.11
N GLN A 38 1.74 4.89 16.74
CA GLN A 38 1.73 5.72 15.53
C GLN A 38 0.52 6.69 15.48
N ALA A 39 0.25 7.39 16.60
CA ALA A 39 -0.82 8.39 16.74
C ALA A 39 -0.95 9.33 15.53
N ASP A 40 0.19 9.75 15.00
CA ASP A 40 0.29 10.50 13.76
C ASP A 40 0.63 9.55 12.60
N ALA A 41 -0.30 8.68 12.23
CA ALA A 41 -0.13 7.77 11.09
C ALA A 41 0.12 8.49 9.76
N HIS A 42 -0.14 9.80 9.72
CA HIS A 42 0.13 10.70 8.61
C HIS A 42 1.45 11.47 8.73
N ALA A 43 2.14 11.39 9.86
CA ALA A 43 3.49 11.94 9.97
C ALA A 43 4.44 11.12 9.10
N PRO A 44 5.40 11.77 8.41
CA PRO A 44 6.41 11.06 7.66
C PRO A 44 7.22 10.19 8.62
N ALA A 45 7.34 8.90 8.30
CA ALA A 45 8.20 8.00 9.06
C ALA A 45 9.64 8.53 9.02
N VAL A 46 10.26 8.62 10.20
CA VAL A 46 11.66 9.05 10.32
C VAL A 46 12.54 7.83 10.09
N ARG A 47 13.46 7.90 9.12
CA ARG A 47 14.46 6.84 8.90
C ARG A 47 15.45 6.79 10.05
N ALA A 48 15.80 5.57 10.44
CA ALA A 48 16.93 5.37 11.34
C ALA A 48 18.25 5.72 10.63
N ALA A 49 19.30 6.01 11.38
CA ALA A 49 20.59 6.42 10.79
C ALA A 49 21.25 5.27 10.01
N GLU A 50 20.94 4.04 10.38
CA GLU A 50 21.36 2.80 9.76
C GLU A 50 20.52 2.38 8.55
N ASP A 51 19.36 3.03 8.31
CA ASP A 51 18.48 2.70 7.19
C ASP A 51 19.09 3.17 5.86
N ALA A 52 19.83 2.27 5.23
CA ALA A 52 20.43 2.49 3.93
C ALA A 52 19.36 2.40 2.81
N PRO A 53 19.23 3.40 1.90
CA PRO A 53 18.23 3.40 0.83
C PRO A 53 18.36 2.22 -0.16
N GLN A 54 19.54 1.62 -0.25
CA GLN A 54 19.86 0.53 -1.15
C GLN A 54 19.09 -0.76 -0.82
N GLY A 55 18.76 -1.00 0.45
CA GLY A 55 18.02 -2.20 0.88
C GLY A 55 16.51 -2.13 0.62
N TRP A 56 15.99 -0.92 0.38
CA TRP A 56 14.55 -0.66 0.25
C TRP A 56 14.13 -0.36 -1.20
N GLY A 57 15.08 -0.30 -2.14
CA GLY A 57 14.80 -0.03 -3.56
C GLY A 57 14.56 1.45 -3.89
N ASP A 58 14.79 2.37 -2.94
CA ASP A 58 14.66 3.81 -3.16
C ASP A 58 15.86 4.43 -3.89
N ALA A 59 17.00 3.73 -3.85
CA ALA A 59 18.11 3.99 -4.74
C ALA A 59 17.99 3.06 -5.96
N PRO A 60 18.29 3.54 -7.18
CA PRO A 60 18.43 2.65 -8.32
C PRO A 60 19.48 1.60 -7.94
N ALA A 61 19.08 0.33 -7.98
CA ALA A 61 20.01 -0.78 -7.80
C ALA A 61 21.07 -0.63 -8.90
N ALA A 62 22.30 -0.31 -8.50
CA ALA A 62 23.43 -0.46 -9.41
C ALA A 62 23.50 -1.94 -9.73
N SER A 63 23.32 -2.30 -11.00
CA SER A 63 23.48 -3.67 -11.45
C SER A 63 24.85 -4.15 -11.00
N ASP A 64 24.86 -5.06 -10.04
CA ASP A 64 26.10 -5.65 -9.56
C ASP A 64 26.43 -6.91 -10.36
N ALA A 65 27.66 -7.40 -10.19
CA ALA A 65 28.12 -8.60 -10.89
C ALA A 65 27.27 -9.85 -10.55
N ASN A 66 26.58 -9.85 -9.41
CA ASN A 66 25.73 -10.95 -9.00
C ASN A 66 24.39 -10.91 -9.73
N ASP A 67 23.77 -9.74 -9.89
CA ASP A 67 22.57 -9.55 -10.69
C ASP A 67 22.79 -9.97 -12.15
N ASP A 68 23.94 -9.63 -12.72
CA ASP A 68 24.30 -10.04 -14.08
C ASP A 68 24.41 -11.56 -14.21
N ARG A 69 25.04 -12.23 -13.23
CA ARG A 69 25.10 -13.70 -13.19
C ARG A 69 23.71 -14.32 -13.07
N LEU A 70 22.85 -13.80 -12.19
CA LEU A 70 21.50 -14.31 -11.98
C LEU A 70 20.61 -14.16 -13.23
N ARG A 71 20.80 -13.09 -14.02
CA ARG A 71 20.08 -12.90 -15.29
C ARG A 71 20.49 -13.93 -16.34
N LEU A 72 21.77 -14.30 -16.38
CA LEU A 72 22.31 -15.32 -17.28
C LEU A 72 21.85 -16.74 -16.87
N ASP A 73 21.81 -17.02 -15.57
CA ASP A 73 21.45 -18.33 -15.02
C ASP A 73 19.92 -18.56 -14.88
N ARG A 74 19.09 -17.67 -15.45
CA ARG A 74 17.64 -17.75 -15.32
C ARG A 74 17.07 -18.98 -16.06
N PRO A 75 16.31 -19.86 -15.37
CA PRO A 75 15.71 -21.04 -15.99
C PRO A 75 14.67 -20.69 -17.08
N PRO A 76 14.46 -21.58 -18.06
CA PRO A 76 13.59 -21.30 -19.22
C PRO A 76 12.10 -21.13 -18.90
N HIS A 77 11.65 -21.53 -17.70
CA HIS A 77 10.25 -21.41 -17.28
C HIS A 77 9.95 -20.11 -16.49
N TRP A 78 10.92 -19.19 -16.38
CA TRP A 78 10.79 -17.93 -15.63
C TRP A 78 10.51 -16.70 -16.54
N GLY A 79 9.78 -16.91 -17.63
CA GLY A 79 9.41 -15.88 -18.61
C GLY A 79 7.91 -15.75 -18.79
#